data_AF-A0A946XHM3-F1
#
_entry.id   AF-A0A946XHM3-F1
#
_cell.length_a   1.000
_cell.length_b   1.000
_cell.length_c   1.000
_cell.angle_alpha   90.00
_cell.angle_beta   90.00
_cell.angle_gamma   90.00
#
_symmetry.space_group_name_H-M   'P 1'
#
loop_
_entity.id
_entity.type
_entity.pdbx_description
1 polymer ?
#
loop_
_entity_poly.entity_id
_entity_poly.type
_entity_poly.pdbx_seq_one_letter_code
_entity_poly.pdbx_strand_id
1 'polypeptide(L)'
;MDQNSFISGSYHQNDYTKEQNSQFTREFSAITEKMAGCLDQGLAADSEQMQQAVQEHYNFCLKFWKPTREAYKSLAMSYVLPTDYRDSYENVREGLGKYIYDAVIEFADQNLA
;
A
#
# COMPACT_ATOMS: atom_id res chain seq x y z
N MET A 1 -44.03 -10.52 -3.48
CA MET A 1 -43.13 -11.67 -3.22
C MET A 1 -42.62 -12.08 -4.60
N ASP A 2 -41.36 -11.98 -4.99
CA ASP A 2 -40.09 -12.11 -4.28
C ASP A 2 -39.06 -11.30 -5.09
N GLN A 3 -38.40 -10.31 -4.48
CA GLN A 3 -37.35 -9.52 -5.14
C GLN A 3 -36.06 -9.73 -4.37
N ASN A 4 -35.27 -10.64 -4.92
CA ASN A 4 -33.82 -10.57 -4.96
C ASN A 4 -33.12 -10.36 -3.61
N SER A 5 -32.96 -11.47 -2.88
CA SER A 5 -31.96 -11.68 -1.83
C SER A 5 -30.56 -11.38 -2.36
N PHE A 6 -30.19 -10.10 -2.41
CA PHE A 6 -28.84 -9.64 -2.72
C PHE A 6 -27.99 -9.84 -1.47
N ILE A 7 -27.33 -10.99 -1.45
CA ILE A 7 -26.00 -11.24 -0.88
C ILE A 7 -25.70 -10.44 0.40
N SER A 8 -25.93 -11.10 1.53
CA SER A 8 -25.42 -10.76 2.86
C SER A 8 -23.88 -10.80 2.86
N GLY A 9 -23.24 -9.79 2.26
CA GLY A 9 -21.83 -9.51 2.43
C GLY A 9 -21.71 -8.38 3.43
N SER A 10 -21.66 -8.72 4.72
CA SER A 10 -21.27 -7.79 5.79
C SER A 10 -19.81 -7.39 5.58
N TYR A 11 -19.52 -6.62 4.53
CA TYR A 11 -18.27 -5.90 4.42
C TYR A 11 -18.29 -4.89 5.55
N HIS A 12 -17.41 -5.08 6.51
CA HIS A 12 -17.24 -4.21 7.66
C HIS A 12 -17.04 -2.77 7.15
N GLN A 13 -18.14 -2.01 7.13
CA GLN A 13 -18.11 -0.57 6.99
C GLN A 13 -17.55 -0.08 8.31
N ASN A 14 -16.22 -0.12 8.42
CA ASN A 14 -15.52 0.43 9.56
C ASN A 14 -15.84 1.92 9.57
N ASP A 15 -16.72 2.33 10.47
CA ASP A 15 -16.98 3.72 10.86
C ASP A 15 -15.70 4.30 11.51
N TYR A 16 -14.63 4.44 10.72
CA TYR A 16 -13.46 5.19 11.14
C TYR A 16 -13.88 6.65 11.22
N THR A 17 -13.91 7.19 12.44
CA THR A 17 -14.17 8.61 12.67
C THR A 17 -13.18 9.48 11.89
N LYS A 18 -13.57 10.71 11.55
CA LYS A 18 -12.71 11.65 10.79
C LYS A 18 -11.31 11.80 11.39
N GLU A 19 -11.20 11.71 12.71
CA GLU A 19 -9.91 11.74 13.43
C GLU A 19 -9.06 10.49 13.18
N GLN A 20 -9.66 9.30 13.20
CA GLN A 20 -8.95 8.05 12.85
C GLN A 20 -8.50 8.07 11.39
N ASN A 21 -9.35 8.51 10.47
CA ASN A 21 -8.99 8.62 9.05
C ASN A 21 -7.83 9.62 8.84
N SER A 22 -7.84 10.75 9.55
CA SER A 22 -6.74 11.72 9.51
C SER A 22 -5.42 11.13 10.04
N GLN A 23 -5.50 10.35 11.12
CA GLN A 23 -4.32 9.69 11.71
C GLN A 23 -3.75 8.63 10.76
N PHE A 24 -4.61 7.82 10.15
CA PHE A 24 -4.25 6.82 9.14
C PHE A 24 -3.64 7.44 7.89
N THR A 25 -4.24 8.52 7.39
CA THR A 25 -3.69 9.28 6.27
C THR A 25 -2.30 9.81 6.62
N ARG A 26 -2.11 10.34 7.83
CA ARG A 26 -0.80 10.85 8.26
C ARG A 26 0.25 9.75 8.40
N GLU A 27 -0.09 8.60 9.00
CA GLU A 27 0.83 7.45 9.09
C GLU A 27 1.22 6.96 7.67
N PHE A 28 0.24 6.77 6.80
CA PHE A 28 0.47 6.33 5.42
C PHE A 28 1.32 7.33 4.62
N SER A 29 1.03 8.64 4.73
CA SER A 29 1.82 9.68 4.10
C SER A 29 3.27 9.66 4.59
N ALA A 30 3.50 9.55 5.90
CA ALA A 30 4.85 9.51 6.46
C ALA A 30 5.65 8.30 5.94
N ILE A 31 5.00 7.13 5.81
CA ILE A 31 5.63 5.93 5.25
C ILE A 31 5.96 6.13 3.76
N THR A 32 5.03 6.70 3.00
CA THR A 32 5.22 7.01 1.57
C THR A 32 6.33 8.04 1.37
N GLU A 33 6.41 9.07 2.21
CA GLU A 33 7.49 10.06 2.21
C GLU A 33 8.85 9.43 2.50
N LYS A 34 8.93 8.45 3.42
CA LYS A 34 10.17 7.68 3.65
C LYS A 34 10.59 6.90 2.40
N MET A 35 9.65 6.21 1.74
CA MET A 35 9.91 5.48 0.49
C MET A 35 10.39 6.43 -0.62
N ALA A 36 9.73 7.58 -0.76
CA ALA A 36 10.14 8.62 -1.69
C ALA A 36 11.53 9.19 -1.34
N GLY A 37 11.85 9.39 -0.06
CA GLY A 37 13.18 9.80 0.38
C GLY A 37 14.26 8.76 0.07
N CYS A 38 13.94 7.47 0.13
CA CYS A 38 14.86 6.40 -0.27
C CYS A 38 15.15 6.44 -1.77
N LEU A 39 14.11 6.62 -2.58
CA LEU A 39 14.27 6.78 -4.03
C LEU A 39 15.03 8.08 -4.39
N ASP A 40 14.92 9.14 -3.59
CA ASP A 40 15.59 10.44 -3.82
C ASP A 40 17.10 10.31 -3.59
N GLN A 41 17.44 9.54 -2.56
CA GLN A 41 18.82 9.12 -2.28
C GLN A 41 19.37 8.11 -3.29
N GLY A 42 18.55 7.62 -4.23
CA GLY A 42 18.96 6.61 -5.23
C GLY A 42 19.20 5.22 -4.63
N LEU A 43 18.56 4.89 -3.50
CA LEU A 43 18.66 3.58 -2.87
C LEU A 43 17.93 2.52 -3.70
N ALA A 44 18.40 1.27 -3.62
CA ALA A 44 17.75 0.15 -4.28
C ALA A 44 16.45 -0.24 -3.57
N ALA A 45 15.54 -0.92 -4.27
CA ALA A 45 14.24 -1.31 -3.72
C ALA A 45 14.36 -2.38 -2.61
N ASP A 46 15.43 -3.17 -2.63
CA ASP A 46 15.83 -4.16 -1.63
C ASP A 46 16.64 -3.57 -0.46
N SER A 47 16.99 -2.28 -0.50
CA SER A 47 17.79 -1.65 0.56
C SER A 47 17.07 -1.69 1.91
N GLU A 48 17.83 -1.86 3.00
CA GLU A 48 17.28 -1.98 4.36
C GLU A 48 16.32 -0.82 4.71
N GLN A 49 16.65 0.41 4.30
CA GLN A 49 15.81 1.59 4.54
C GLN A 49 14.46 1.50 3.82
N MET A 50 14.45 1.02 2.57
CA MET A 50 13.24 0.83 1.79
C MET A 50 12.41 -0.34 2.34
N GLN A 51 13.07 -1.45 2.66
CA GLN A 51 12.43 -2.63 3.26
C GLN A 51 11.81 -2.31 4.63
N GLN A 52 12.45 -1.47 5.45
CA GLN A 52 11.87 -0.97 6.70
C GLN A 52 10.60 -0.15 6.45
N ALA A 53 10.61 0.76 5.46
CA ALA A 53 9.41 1.53 5.12
C ALA A 53 8.27 0.62 4.63
N VAL A 54 8.57 -0.39 3.81
CA VAL A 54 7.61 -1.41 3.36
C VAL A 54 7.09 -2.25 4.53
N GLN A 55 7.94 -2.57 5.51
CA GLN A 55 7.54 -3.27 6.72
C GLN A 55 6.59 -2.43 7.57
N GLU A 56 6.84 -1.13 7.72
CA GLU A 56 5.91 -0.21 8.39
C GLU A 56 4.57 -0.14 7.66
N HIS A 57 4.60 -0.07 6.33
CA HIS A 57 3.39 -0.14 5.50
C HIS A 57 2.61 -1.45 5.70
N TYR A 58 3.32 -2.58 5.71
CA TYR A 58 2.72 -3.89 5.95
C TYR A 58 2.11 -3.97 7.36
N ASN A 59 2.83 -3.53 8.39
CA ASN A 59 2.32 -3.47 9.77
C ASN A 59 1.11 -2.55 9.88
N PHE A 60 1.08 -1.45 9.13
CA PHE A 60 -0.08 -0.59 9.05
C PHE A 60 -1.27 -1.32 8.43
N CYS A 61 -1.10 -1.99 7.28
CA CYS A 61 -2.14 -2.83 6.67
C CYS A 61 -2.66 -3.90 7.63
N LEU A 62 -1.76 -4.57 8.38
CA LEU A 62 -2.09 -5.59 9.39
C LEU A 62 -3.09 -5.10 10.46
N LYS A 63 -3.13 -3.80 10.76
CA LYS A 63 -4.11 -3.22 11.69
C LYS A 63 -5.55 -3.28 11.14
N PHE A 64 -5.72 -3.25 9.81
CA PHE A 64 -7.01 -3.26 9.12
C PHE A 64 -7.40 -4.66 8.66
N TRP A 65 -6.45 -5.38 8.06
CA TRP A 65 -6.65 -6.71 7.53
C TRP A 65 -5.30 -7.44 7.43
N LYS A 66 -5.31 -8.77 7.46
CA LYS A 66 -4.08 -9.57 7.32
C LYS A 66 -3.90 -10.04 5.87
N PRO A 67 -3.23 -9.29 4.98
CA PRO A 67 -3.01 -9.74 3.62
C PRO A 67 -2.08 -10.96 3.59
N THR A 68 -2.38 -11.91 2.71
CA THR A 68 -1.42 -12.96 2.31
C THR A 68 -0.36 -12.38 1.38
N ARG A 69 0.72 -13.14 1.11
CA ARG A 69 1.78 -12.74 0.17
C ARG A 69 1.21 -12.21 -1.14
N GLU A 70 0.33 -12.97 -1.78
CA GLU A 70 -0.30 -12.62 -3.05
C GLU A 70 -1.24 -11.41 -2.95
N ALA A 71 -1.98 -11.30 -1.84
CA ALA A 71 -2.88 -10.18 -1.61
C ALA A 71 -2.11 -8.87 -1.40
N TYR A 72 -0.97 -8.91 -0.69
CA TYR A 72 -0.10 -7.75 -0.50
C TYR A 72 0.59 -7.33 -1.80
N LYS A 73 1.08 -8.29 -2.61
CA LYS A 73 1.61 -8.04 -3.96
C LYS A 73 0.54 -7.41 -4.87
N SER A 74 -0.70 -7.91 -4.81
CA SER A 74 -1.83 -7.36 -5.58
C SER A 74 -2.22 -5.96 -5.15
N LEU A 75 -2.19 -5.67 -3.83
CA LEU A 75 -2.38 -4.33 -3.29
C LEU A 75 -1.30 -3.39 -3.84
N ALA A 76 -0.02 -3.78 -3.80
CA ALA A 76 1.07 -2.98 -4.36
C ALA A 76 0.88 -2.70 -5.85
N MET A 77 0.42 -3.71 -6.59
CA MET A 77 0.13 -3.62 -8.02
C MET A 77 -0.94 -2.56 -8.32
N SER A 78 -1.94 -2.41 -7.44
CA SER A 78 -2.98 -1.39 -7.59
C SER A 78 -2.45 0.05 -7.54
N TYR A 79 -1.32 0.29 -6.86
CA TYR A 79 -0.65 1.60 -6.85
C TYR A 79 0.19 1.88 -8.11
N VAL A 80 0.51 0.84 -8.89
CA VAL A 80 1.37 0.93 -10.09
C VAL A 80 0.59 0.77 -11.38
N LEU A 81 -0.65 0.29 -11.30
CA LEU A 81 -1.49 0.10 -12.47
C LEU A 81 -1.72 1.45 -13.19
N PRO A 82 -1.60 1.46 -14.53
CA PRO A 82 -1.79 2.65 -15.35
C PRO A 82 -3.27 3.02 -15.37
N THR A 83 -3.63 3.88 -14.43
CA THR A 83 -4.85 4.69 -14.43
C THR A 83 -4.40 6.16 -14.57
N ASP A 84 -5.29 7.12 -14.80
CA ASP A 84 -4.97 8.57 -14.74
C ASP A 84 -4.16 8.96 -13.46
N TYR A 85 -4.24 8.13 -12.41
CA TYR A 85 -3.43 8.22 -11.19
C TYR A 85 -1.93 7.92 -11.39
N ARG A 86 -1.54 6.98 -12.26
CA ARG A 86 -0.13 6.72 -12.60
C ARG A 86 0.51 7.95 -13.24
N ASP A 87 -0.22 8.66 -14.08
CA ASP A 87 0.25 9.89 -14.73
C ASP A 87 0.49 11.01 -13.70
N SER A 88 -0.36 11.09 -12.67
CA SER A 88 -0.17 11.99 -11.53
C SER A 88 1.06 11.61 -10.68
N TYR A 89 1.33 10.31 -10.47
CA TYR A 89 2.51 9.85 -9.74
C TYR A 89 3.81 9.96 -10.55
N GLU A 90 3.79 9.73 -11.86
CA GLU A 90 4.92 10.02 -12.77
C GLU A 90 5.22 11.53 -12.79
N ASN A 91 4.20 12.39 -12.69
CA ASN A 91 4.38 13.84 -12.52
C ASN A 91 5.03 14.21 -11.17
N VAL A 92 4.73 13.47 -10.10
CA VAL A 92 5.32 13.72 -8.77
C VAL A 92 6.77 13.26 -8.73
N ARG A 93 7.06 12.01 -9.14
CA ARG A 93 8.41 11.50 -9.48
C ARG A 93 8.32 10.25 -10.35
N GLU A 94 8.95 10.32 -11.51
CA GLU A 94 9.13 9.18 -12.40
C GLU A 94 9.70 7.97 -11.65
N GLY A 95 9.04 6.83 -11.77
CA GLY A 95 9.50 5.56 -11.21
C GLY A 95 9.11 5.27 -9.76
N LEU A 96 8.46 6.20 -9.03
CA LEU A 96 8.07 5.96 -7.63
C LEU A 96 7.11 4.77 -7.47
N GLY A 97 6.10 4.67 -8.33
CA GLY A 97 5.16 3.54 -8.30
C GLY A 97 5.89 2.21 -8.49
N LYS A 98 6.69 2.08 -9.55
CA LYS A 98 7.47 0.86 -9.82
C LYS A 98 8.41 0.53 -8.67
N TYR A 99 9.08 1.53 -8.09
CA TYR A 99 10.01 1.35 -6.99
C TYR A 99 9.34 0.77 -5.74
N ILE A 100 8.18 1.31 -5.36
CA ILE A 100 7.39 0.79 -4.23
C ILE A 100 6.93 -0.64 -4.52
N TYR A 101 6.47 -0.93 -5.73
CA TYR A 101 6.07 -2.28 -6.12
C TYR A 101 7.22 -3.27 -6.03
N ASP A 102 8.38 -2.95 -6.58
CA ASP A 102 9.57 -3.80 -6.56
C ASP A 102 9.97 -4.13 -5.10
N ALA A 103 9.99 -3.11 -4.23
CA ALA A 103 10.29 -3.26 -2.81
C ALA A 103 9.26 -4.11 -2.07
N VAL A 104 7.97 -3.95 -2.38
CA VAL A 104 6.89 -4.76 -1.79
C VAL A 104 6.98 -6.21 -2.26
N ILE A 105 7.30 -6.46 -3.53
CA ILE A 105 7.47 -7.81 -4.06
C ILE A 105 8.59 -8.53 -3.33
N GLU A 106 9.75 -7.87 -3.19
CA GLU A 106 10.91 -8.39 -2.47
C GLU A 106 10.58 -8.65 -0.99
N PHE A 107 9.96 -7.68 -0.30
CA PHE A 107 9.54 -7.83 1.09
C PHE A 107 8.59 -9.01 1.28
N ALA A 108 7.59 -9.13 0.39
CA ALA A 108 6.59 -10.18 0.44
C ALA A 108 7.21 -11.57 0.19
N ASP A 109 8.21 -11.66 -0.68
CA ASP A 109 8.93 -12.92 -0.92
C ASP A 109 9.78 -13.34 0.29
N GLN A 110 10.48 -12.37 0.88
CA GLN A 110 11.40 -12.56 2.00
C GLN A 110 10.68 -12.82 3.34
N ASN A 111 9.58 -12.11 3.61
CA ASN A 111 8.97 -12.03 4.94
C ASN A 111 7.62 -12.74 5.08
N LEU A 112 6.87 -12.89 3.98
CA LEU A 112 5.56 -13.55 4.01
C LEU A 112 5.77 -14.97 3.52
N ALA A 113 5.55 -15.98 4.36
CA ALA A 113 5.68 -17.40 4.01
C ALA A 113 4.51 -17.91 3.18
#